data_AF-A0A931VRH5-F1
#
_entry.id   AF-A0A931VRH5-F1
#
_cell.length_a   1.000
_cell.length_b   1.000
_cell.length_c   1.000
_cell.angle_alpha   90.00
_cell.angle_beta   90.00
_cell.angle_gamma   90.00
#
_symmetry.space_group_name_H-M   'P 1'
#
loop_
_entity.id
_entity.type
_entity.pdbx_description
1 polymer ?
#
loop_
_entity_poly.entity_id
_entity_poly.type
_entity_poly.pdbx_seq_one_letter_code
_entity_poly.pdbx_strand_id
1 'polypeptide(L)'
;TLPDEAPRTLLATGRLIGEGFDHPPLDTLVLAMPISWKGTLQQYAGRLHREHTAKTDVRIYDYVDTGHPAVRRMWDKRQRGYRAMGYRIGKDDAPEPSLVD
;
A
#
# COMPACT_ATOMS: atom_id res chain seq x y z
N THR A 1 -15.27 15.99 14.15
CA THR A 1 -14.48 14.86 13.62
C THR A 1 -15.28 14.19 12.52
N LEU A 2 -14.61 13.59 11.52
CA LEU A 2 -15.32 12.81 10.50
C LEU A 2 -15.96 11.57 11.14
N PRO A 3 -17.15 11.11 10.69
CA PRO A 3 -17.73 9.83 11.09
C PRO A 3 -16.79 8.66 10.82
N ASP A 4 -16.90 7.59 11.60
CA ASP A 4 -16.00 6.43 11.52
C ASP A 4 -15.98 5.78 10.13
N GLU A 5 -17.17 5.60 9.55
CA GLU A 5 -17.35 5.01 8.20
C GLU A 5 -17.22 6.01 7.05
N ALA A 6 -17.02 7.30 7.34
CA ALA A 6 -16.86 8.28 6.27
C ALA A 6 -15.61 7.97 5.45
N PRO A 7 -15.66 7.95 4.11
CA PRO A 7 -14.49 7.70 3.27
C PRO A 7 -13.36 8.70 3.54
N ARG A 8 -12.11 8.24 3.56
CA ARG A 8 -10.93 9.09 3.81
C ARG A 8 -9.78 8.67 2.94
N THR A 9 -9.03 9.67 2.49
CA THR A 9 -7.70 9.49 1.89
C THR A 9 -6.70 10.28 2.68
N LEU A 10 -5.54 9.69 2.95
CA LEU A 10 -4.45 10.33 3.64
C LEU A 10 -3.24 10.37 2.73
N LEU A 11 -2.72 11.57 2.50
CA LEU A 11 -1.45 11.77 1.82
C LEU A 11 -0.39 12.09 2.87
N ALA A 12 0.67 11.29 2.89
CA ALA A 12 1.69 11.38 3.92
C ALA A 12 3.05 10.96 3.39
N THR A 13 4.10 11.51 4.00
CA THR A 13 5.48 11.04 3.76
C THR A 13 5.76 9.78 4.58
N GLY A 14 6.78 9.03 4.18
CA GLY A 14 7.12 7.78 4.85
C GLY A 14 7.43 7.89 6.35
N ARG A 15 7.94 9.05 6.79
CA ARG A 15 8.21 9.32 8.22
C ARG A 15 6.91 9.43 9.02
N LEU A 16 5.90 10.10 8.47
CA LEU A 16 4.63 10.33 9.15
C LEU A 16 3.82 9.04 9.31
N ILE A 17 3.85 8.16 8.29
CA ILE A 17 3.20 6.84 8.37
C ILE A 17 4.08 5.83 9.11
N GLY A 18 5.39 6.06 9.22
CA GLY A 18 6.33 5.14 9.88
C GLY A 18 6.14 5.01 11.38
N GLU A 19 5.77 6.09 12.07
CA GLU A 19 5.73 6.15 13.55
C GLU A 19 4.39 6.72 14.05
N GLY A 20 3.84 6.13 15.12
CA GLY A 20 2.70 6.70 15.87
C GLY A 20 1.33 6.79 15.17
N PHE A 21 1.24 6.65 13.84
CA PHE A 21 -0.02 6.80 13.11
C PHE A 21 -0.96 5.60 13.24
N ASP A 22 -2.12 5.76 13.89
CA ASP A 22 -3.12 4.69 14.00
C ASP A 22 -4.48 5.11 13.47
N HIS A 23 -4.94 4.43 12.42
CA HIS A 23 -6.28 4.61 11.87
C HIS A 23 -6.79 3.27 11.32
N PRO A 24 -7.41 2.42 12.17
CA PRO A 24 -7.86 1.08 11.80
C PRO A 24 -8.76 0.97 10.55
N PRO A 25 -9.63 1.95 10.21
CA PRO A 25 -10.45 1.87 9.00
C PRO A 25 -9.68 1.77 7.68
N LEU A 26 -8.40 2.17 7.63
CA LEU A 26 -7.62 2.11 6.39
C LEU A 26 -7.36 0.67 5.95
N ASP A 27 -7.62 0.40 4.68
CA ASP A 27 -7.48 -0.92 4.06
C ASP A 27 -6.56 -0.92 2.83
N THR A 28 -6.18 0.25 2.33
CA THR A 28 -5.47 0.41 1.06
C THR A 28 -4.23 1.29 1.22
N LEU A 29 -3.09 0.84 0.69
CA LEU A 29 -1.87 1.63 0.53
C LEU A 29 -1.58 1.86 -0.95
N VAL A 30 -1.39 3.13 -1.32
CA VAL A 30 -0.78 3.51 -2.61
C VAL A 30 0.67 3.86 -2.35
N LEU A 31 1.60 3.05 -2.85
CA LEU A 31 3.03 3.22 -2.68
C LEU A 31 3.66 3.80 -3.94
N ALA A 32 3.92 5.11 -3.93
CA ALA A 32 4.57 5.84 -5.03
C ALA A 32 6.04 6.21 -4.74
N MET A 33 6.62 5.71 -3.64
CA MET A 33 7.98 6.06 -3.20
C MET A 33 8.94 4.90 -3.44
N PRO A 34 10.21 5.18 -3.82
CA PRO A 34 11.23 4.15 -3.94
C PRO A 34 11.69 3.72 -2.55
N ILE A 35 10.97 2.80 -1.91
CA ILE A 35 11.37 2.13 -0.68
C ILE A 35 11.67 0.65 -0.95
N SER A 36 12.56 0.04 -0.16
CA SER A 36 12.79 -1.41 -0.24
C SER A 36 13.24 -2.04 1.08
N TRP A 37 13.29 -1.26 2.17
CA TRP A 37 13.62 -1.82 3.47
C TRP A 37 12.42 -2.63 3.98
N LYS A 38 12.67 -3.91 4.29
CA LYS A 38 11.63 -4.87 4.69
C LYS A 38 10.84 -4.38 5.90
N GLY A 39 11.51 -3.80 6.89
CA GLY A 39 10.88 -3.30 8.11
C GLY A 39 9.86 -2.19 7.84
N THR A 40 10.21 -1.20 7.01
CA THR A 40 9.27 -0.13 6.62
C THR A 40 8.05 -0.69 5.91
N LEU A 41 8.26 -1.62 4.96
CA LEU A 41 7.16 -2.20 4.21
C LEU A 41 6.20 -3.00 5.10
N GLN A 42 6.75 -3.78 6.04
CA GLN A 42 5.97 -4.50 7.05
C GLN A 42 5.24 -3.56 8.00
N GLN A 43 5.85 -2.45 8.41
CA GLN A 43 5.20 -1.45 9.23
C GLN A 43 4.00 -0.84 8.50
N TYR A 44 4.14 -0.46 7.22
CA TYR A 44 3.05 0.13 6.45
C TYR A 44 1.90 -0.86 6.24
N ALA A 45 2.20 -2.07 5.76
CA ALA A 45 1.20 -3.11 5.57
C ALA A 45 0.53 -3.50 6.90
N GLY A 46 1.31 -3.61 7.98
CA GLY A 46 0.80 -3.93 9.32
C GLY A 46 -0.24 -2.94 9.84
N ARG A 47 -0.15 -1.66 9.46
CA ARG A 47 -1.18 -0.66 9.80
C ARG A 47 -2.50 -0.93 9.09
N LEU A 48 -2.46 -1.42 7.84
CA LEU A 48 -3.65 -1.83 7.12
C LEU A 48 -4.28 -3.12 7.68
N HIS A 49 -3.52 -3.96 8.36
CA HIS A 49 -4.03 -5.22 8.93
C HIS A 49 -4.72 -5.07 10.28
N ARG A 50 -4.86 -3.85 10.82
CA ARG A 50 -5.65 -3.63 12.05
C ARG A 50 -7.12 -3.94 11.80
N GLU A 51 -7.75 -4.63 12.76
CA GLU A 51 -9.16 -5.02 12.63
C GLU A 51 -10.08 -3.80 12.61
N HIS A 52 -11.08 -3.84 11.73
CA HIS A 52 -12.13 -2.84 11.63
C HIS A 52 -13.35 -3.44 10.95
N THR A 53 -14.56 -3.11 11.42
CA THR A 53 -15.82 -3.72 10.93
C THR A 53 -16.08 -3.46 9.45
N ALA A 54 -15.68 -2.29 8.95
CA ALA A 54 -15.84 -1.92 7.54
C ALA A 54 -14.85 -2.61 6.58
N LYS A 55 -13.86 -3.36 7.08
CA LYS A 55 -12.76 -3.89 6.27
C LYS A 55 -13.10 -5.25 5.69
N THR A 56 -13.03 -5.37 4.36
CA THR A 56 -13.33 -6.61 3.64
C THR A 56 -12.08 -7.25 3.03
N ASP A 57 -11.09 -6.45 2.64
CA ASP A 57 -9.85 -6.87 2.01
C ASP A 57 -8.74 -5.83 2.28
N VAL A 58 -7.47 -6.18 2.11
CA VAL A 58 -6.33 -5.26 2.23
C VAL A 58 -5.56 -5.20 0.93
N ARG A 59 -5.38 -3.99 0.38
CA ARG A 59 -4.78 -3.78 -0.95
C ARG A 59 -3.55 -2.90 -0.92
N ILE A 60 -2.58 -3.23 -1.76
CA ILE A 60 -1.40 -2.40 -1.99
C ILE A 60 -1.27 -2.17 -3.49
N TYR A 61 -1.36 -0.91 -3.90
CA TYR A 61 -1.01 -0.46 -5.24
C TYR A 61 0.43 0.05 -5.21
N ASP A 62 1.36 -0.68 -5.83
CA ASP A 62 2.79 -0.33 -5.89
C ASP A 62 3.12 0.24 -7.27
N TYR A 63 3.51 1.51 -7.32
CA TYR A 63 3.91 2.15 -8.56
C TYR A 63 5.36 1.77 -8.90
N VAL A 64 5.52 1.02 -9.99
CA VAL A 64 6.81 0.45 -10.39
C VAL A 64 7.36 1.15 -11.62
N ASP A 65 8.51 1.82 -11.46
CA ASP A 65 9.33 2.27 -12.57
C ASP A 65 10.34 1.17 -12.95
N THR A 66 10.29 0.73 -14.21
CA THR A 66 11.20 -0.28 -14.76
C THR A 66 12.33 0.31 -15.61
N GLY A 67 12.26 1.59 -15.95
CA GLY A 67 13.23 2.29 -16.80
C GLY A 67 14.57 2.53 -16.12
N HIS A 68 14.60 2.52 -14.78
CA HIS A 68 15.81 2.79 -14.01
C HIS A 68 16.29 1.56 -13.18
N PRO A 69 17.54 1.06 -13.37
CA PRO A 69 18.00 -0.17 -12.74
C PRO A 69 17.98 -0.19 -11.21
N ALA A 70 18.16 0.96 -10.55
CA ALA A 70 18.16 1.03 -9.09
C ALA A 70 16.76 0.75 -8.52
N VAL A 71 15.73 1.44 -9.03
CA VAL A 71 14.33 1.27 -8.61
C VAL A 71 13.76 -0.10 -9.00
N ARG A 72 14.21 -0.68 -10.12
CA ARG A 72 13.88 -2.07 -10.47
C ARG A 72 14.34 -3.08 -9.40
N ARG A 73 15.58 -2.97 -8.91
CA ARG A 73 16.08 -3.83 -7.82
C ARG A 73 15.32 -3.63 -6.51
N MET A 74 14.79 -2.41 -6.29
CA MET A 74 13.96 -2.11 -5.12
C MET A 74 12.60 -2.78 -5.23
N TRP A 75 11.99 -2.77 -6.42
CA TRP A 75 10.79 -3.54 -6.71
C TRP A 75 11.00 -5.04 -6.44
N ASP A 76 12.10 -5.63 -6.90
CA ASP A 76 12.40 -7.05 -6.63
C ASP A 76 12.45 -7.37 -5.13
N LYS A 77 12.99 -6.45 -4.32
CA LYS A 77 13.00 -6.56 -2.85
C LYS A 77 11.59 -6.46 -2.28
N ARG A 78 10.77 -5.51 -2.76
CA ARG A 78 9.38 -5.33 -2.30
C ARG A 78 8.52 -6.56 -2.62
N GLN A 79 8.64 -7.14 -3.81
CA GLN A 79 7.94 -8.39 -4.17
C GLN A 79 8.18 -9.52 -3.16
N ARG A 80 9.43 -9.71 -2.73
CA ARG A 80 9.76 -10.71 -1.69
C ARG A 80 9.13 -10.35 -0.34
N GLY A 81 9.11 -9.07 0.02
CA GLY A 81 8.43 -8.56 1.20
C GLY A 81 6.93 -8.85 1.19
N TYR A 82 6.25 -8.52 0.10
CA TYR A 82 4.81 -8.78 -0.07
C TYR A 82 4.47 -10.27 0.06
N ARG A 83 5.20 -11.14 -0.65
CA ARG A 83 4.99 -12.60 -0.57
C ARG A 83 5.21 -13.13 0.85
N ALA A 84 6.23 -12.64 1.55
CA ALA A 84 6.50 -13.03 2.94
C ALA A 84 5.42 -12.58 3.93
N MET A 85 4.63 -11.56 3.58
CA MET A 85 3.46 -11.11 4.35
C MET A 85 2.15 -11.81 3.93
N GLY A 86 2.20 -12.71 2.95
CA GLY A 86 1.01 -13.43 2.46
C GLY A 86 0.24 -12.73 1.35
N TYR A 87 0.72 -11.59 0.84
CA TYR A 87 0.08 -10.93 -0.30
C TYR A 87 0.26 -11.75 -1.59
N ARG A 88 -0.83 -11.83 -2.36
CA ARG A 88 -0.80 -12.27 -3.75
C ARG A 88 -0.48 -11.06 -4.63
N ILE A 89 0.48 -11.22 -5.54
CA ILE A 89 0.85 -10.17 -6.50
C ILE A 89 0.15 -10.50 -7.81
N GLY A 90 -0.97 -9.83 -8.08
CA GLY A 90 -1.65 -9.89 -9.38
C GLY A 90 -0.97 -8.97 -10.39
N LYS A 91 -0.89 -9.40 -11.64
CA LYS A 91 -0.95 -8.47 -12.78
C LYS A 91 -2.43 -8.35 -13.10
N ASP A 92 -2.95 -7.13 -13.03
CA ASP A 92 -4.26 -6.74 -13.57
C ASP A 92 -5.51 -7.23 -12.81
N ASP A 93 -5.90 -6.46 -11.79
CA ASP A 93 -7.31 -6.21 -11.43
C ASP A 93 -7.62 -4.69 -11.54
N ALA A 94 -6.73 -3.90 -12.16
CA ALA A 94 -7.10 -2.53 -12.49
C ALA A 94 -8.22 -2.63 -13.53
N PRO A 95 -9.45 -2.16 -13.23
CA PRO A 95 -10.45 -2.04 -14.28
C PRO A 95 -9.80 -1.20 -15.39
N GLU A 96 -9.92 -1.64 -16.65
CA GLU A 96 -9.53 -0.78 -17.75
C GLU A 96 -10.20 0.57 -17.52
N PRO A 97 -9.46 1.69 -17.59
CA PRO A 97 -10.11 2.98 -17.54
C PRO A 97 -11.08 3.01 -18.71
N SER A 98 -12.38 2.89 -18.42
CA SER A 98 -13.41 3.11 -19.42
C SER A 98 -13.27 4.58 -19.80
N LEU A 99 -12.63 4.83 -20.94
CA LEU A 99 -12.73 6.10 -21.61
C LEU A 99 -14.21 6.26 -21.91
N VAL A 100 -14.88 7.07 -21.08
CA VAL A 100 -16.18 7.64 -21.41
C VAL A 100 -15.92 8.59 -22.58
N ASP A 101 -16.43 8.20 -23.75
CA ASP A 101 -16.60 9.07 -24.92
C ASP A 101 -17.54 10.25 -24.59
#